data_AF-A0A519QJJ4-F1
#
_entry.id   AF-A0A519QJJ4-F1
#
_cell.length_a   1.000
_cell.length_b   1.000
_cell.length_c   1.000
_cell.angle_alpha   90.00
_cell.angle_beta   90.00
_cell.angle_gamma   90.00
#
_symmetry.space_group_name_H-M   'P 1'
#
loop_
_entity.id
_entity.type
_entity.pdbx_description
1 polymer ?
#
loop_
_entity_poly.entity_id
_entity_poly.type
_entity_poly.pdbx_seq_one_letter_code
_entity_poly.pdbx_strand_id
1 'polypeptide(L)'
;MNKIILLVLFTTFATFAQTKAIQLHIEIKNPNSDSIVIHNNEFKTTLKSKNGKFSGNFEAPKGFYQLFEGAKFAQLYLSEGFDLKITADGK
;
A
#
# COMPACT_ATOMS: atom_id res chain seq x y z
N MET A 1 48.73 -13.89 -0.42
CA MET A 1 47.46 -14.52 0.03
C MET A 1 46.47 -13.52 0.66
N ASN A 2 46.92 -12.42 1.26
CA ASN A 2 46.07 -11.54 2.09
C ASN A 2 45.16 -10.57 1.30
N LYS A 3 45.36 -10.41 -0.03
CA LYS A 3 44.59 -9.47 -0.86
C LYS A 3 43.33 -10.09 -1.48
N ILE A 4 43.27 -11.43 -1.56
CA ILE A 4 42.11 -12.15 -2.13
C ILE A 4 40.98 -12.23 -1.09
N ILE A 5 41.32 -12.31 0.20
CA ILE A 5 40.35 -12.34 1.30
C ILE A 5 39.51 -11.05 1.35
N LEU A 6 40.10 -9.89 1.00
CA LEU A 6 39.40 -8.61 1.00
C LEU A 6 38.35 -8.50 -0.13
N LEU A 7 38.54 -9.21 -1.24
CA LEU A 7 37.65 -9.14 -2.40
C LEU A 7 36.39 -10.00 -2.21
N VAL A 8 36.49 -11.07 -1.43
CA VAL A 8 35.36 -11.97 -1.11
C VAL A 8 34.42 -11.35 -0.05
N LEU A 9 34.91 -10.42 0.77
CA LEU A 9 34.12 -9.78 1.81
C LEU A 9 33.11 -8.72 1.28
N PHE A 10 33.23 -8.31 0.02
CA PHE A 10 32.41 -7.24 -0.55
C PHE A 10 31.15 -7.73 -1.30
N THR A 11 30.97 -9.05 -1.47
CA THR A 11 29.87 -9.60 -2.27
C THR A 11 28.62 -9.96 -1.46
N THR A 12 28.62 -9.82 -0.14
CA THR A 12 27.51 -10.29 0.72
C THR A 12 26.44 -9.26 1.06
N PHE A 13 26.48 -8.04 0.50
CA PHE A 13 25.52 -6.99 0.82
C PHE A 13 24.84 -6.41 -0.42
N ALA A 14 23.91 -7.16 -1.03
CA ALA A 14 22.78 -6.57 -1.77
C ALA A 14 21.77 -7.64 -2.19
N THR A 15 21.14 -8.31 -1.23
CA THR A 15 19.81 -8.89 -1.47
C THR A 15 18.80 -8.03 -0.73
N PHE A 16 18.62 -6.78 -1.19
CA PHE A 16 17.40 -6.06 -0.85
C PHE A 16 16.27 -6.77 -1.60
N ALA A 17 15.43 -7.50 -0.86
CA ALA A 17 14.18 -8.02 -1.40
C ALA A 17 13.41 -6.82 -1.99
N GLN A 18 13.21 -6.81 -3.32
CA GLN A 18 12.47 -5.76 -3.99
C GLN A 18 10.98 -6.00 -3.72
N THR A 19 10.47 -5.43 -2.62
CA THR A 19 9.05 -5.42 -2.28
C THR A 19 8.29 -4.74 -3.40
N LYS A 20 7.29 -5.44 -3.95
CA LYS A 20 6.46 -4.86 -5.02
C LYS A 20 5.40 -3.97 -4.40
N ALA A 21 5.33 -2.72 -4.84
CA ALA A 21 4.30 -1.80 -4.42
C ALA A 21 2.89 -2.30 -4.80
N ILE A 22 1.92 -1.97 -3.95
CA ILE A 22 0.50 -2.20 -4.16
C ILE A 22 -0.03 -1.05 -5.01
N GLN A 23 -0.72 -1.39 -6.10
CA GLN A 23 -1.51 -0.46 -6.90
C GLN A 23 -2.96 -0.53 -6.42
N LEU A 24 -3.53 0.60 -6.06
CA LEU A 24 -4.89 0.69 -5.55
C LEU A 24 -5.67 1.75 -6.33
N HIS A 25 -6.81 1.33 -6.87
CA HIS A 25 -7.78 2.19 -7.54
C HIS A 25 -9.16 1.94 -6.95
N ILE A 26 -9.74 2.96 -6.31
CA ILE A 26 -11.06 2.88 -5.70
C ILE A 26 -11.96 3.95 -6.29
N GLU A 27 -13.14 3.54 -6.73
CA GLU A 27 -14.21 4.44 -7.13
C GLU A 27 -15.36 4.31 -6.13
N ILE A 28 -15.63 5.38 -5.38
CA ILE A 28 -16.74 5.45 -4.44
C ILE A 28 -17.79 6.38 -5.02
N LYS A 29 -18.98 5.85 -5.29
CA LYS A 29 -20.16 6.65 -5.60
C LYS A 29 -20.67 7.30 -4.31
N ASN A 30 -21.07 8.57 -4.37
CA ASN A 30 -21.56 9.33 -3.21
C ASN A 30 -20.59 9.30 -2.01
N PRO A 31 -19.30 9.64 -2.19
CA PRO A 31 -18.32 9.53 -1.12
C PRO A 31 -18.63 10.47 0.03
N ASN A 32 -18.42 10.00 1.26
CA ASN A 32 -18.62 10.80 2.48
C ASN A 32 -17.46 11.77 2.75
N SER A 33 -16.36 11.68 2.01
CA SER A 33 -15.14 12.48 2.20
C SER A 33 -14.36 12.66 0.89
N ASP A 34 -13.55 13.72 0.83
CA ASP A 34 -12.56 13.95 -0.22
C ASP A 34 -11.29 13.10 -0.04
N SER A 35 -11.24 12.28 1.01
CA SER A 35 -10.10 11.45 1.36
C SER A 35 -10.53 10.13 1.99
N ILE A 36 -9.75 9.10 1.73
CA ILE A 36 -9.82 7.82 2.43
C ILE A 36 -8.55 7.60 3.24
N VAL A 37 -8.69 6.93 4.37
CA VAL A 37 -7.59 6.50 5.22
C VAL A 37 -7.53 4.98 5.18
N ILE A 38 -6.35 4.43 4.89
CA ILE A 38 -6.10 3.00 4.89
C ILE A 38 -5.05 2.74 5.98
N HIS A 39 -5.43 1.97 7.00
CA HIS A 39 -4.55 1.78 8.15
C HIS A 39 -4.69 0.42 8.82
N ASN A 40 -3.62 0.01 9.48
CA ASN A 40 -3.59 -1.01 10.53
C ASN A 40 -2.72 -0.48 11.69
N ASN A 41 -2.23 -1.36 12.56
CA ASN A 41 -1.39 -0.95 13.69
C ASN A 41 0.02 -0.47 13.26
N GLU A 42 0.51 -0.89 12.10
CA GLU A 42 1.90 -0.69 11.67
C GLU A 42 2.03 0.34 10.53
N PHE A 43 0.94 0.59 9.81
CA PHE A 43 0.94 1.42 8.61
C PHE A 43 -0.34 2.25 8.52
N LYS A 44 -0.19 3.48 8.02
CA LYS A 44 -1.29 4.40 7.73
C LYS A 44 -0.96 5.20 6.49
N THR A 45 -1.89 5.25 5.55
CA THR A 45 -1.83 6.15 4.40
C THR A 45 -3.17 6.85 4.19
N THR A 46 -3.12 8.03 3.59
CA THR A 46 -4.31 8.81 3.24
C THR A 46 -4.26 9.11 1.74
N LEU A 47 -5.31 8.74 1.03
CA LEU A 47 -5.46 9.04 -0.40
C LEU A 47 -6.51 10.13 -0.59
N LYS A 48 -6.18 11.13 -1.40
CA LYS A 48 -7.11 12.21 -1.78
C LYS A 48 -7.88 11.84 -3.04
N SER A 49 -9.11 12.30 -3.09
CA SER A 49 -10.05 12.03 -4.19
C SER A 49 -9.80 12.95 -5.37
N LYS A 50 -10.06 12.43 -6.56
CA LYS A 50 -10.35 13.19 -7.77
C LYS A 50 -11.72 12.75 -8.28
N ASN A 51 -12.78 13.45 -7.87
CA ASN A 51 -14.18 13.16 -8.21
C ASN A 51 -14.66 11.74 -7.82
N GLY A 52 -14.49 11.36 -6.56
CA GLY A 52 -14.88 10.03 -6.06
C GLY A 52 -13.92 8.90 -6.43
N LYS A 53 -12.83 9.22 -7.14
CA LYS A 53 -11.77 8.28 -7.52
C LYS A 53 -10.54 8.50 -6.65
N PHE A 54 -10.05 7.43 -6.06
CA PHE A 54 -8.86 7.40 -5.21
C PHE A 54 -7.84 6.47 -5.85
N SER A 55 -6.61 6.94 -5.99
CA SER A 55 -5.51 6.14 -6.55
C SER A 55 -4.30 6.24 -5.65
N GLY A 56 -3.63 5.11 -5.42
CA GLY A 56 -2.40 5.04 -4.63
C GLY A 56 -1.46 3.97 -5.17
N ASN A 57 -0.17 4.24 -5.05
CA ASN A 57 0.90 3.27 -5.28
C ASN A 57 1.81 3.30 -4.05
N PHE A 58 1.80 2.25 -3.24
CA PHE A 58 2.50 2.26 -1.95
C PHE A 58 2.92 0.86 -1.51
N GLU A 59 3.98 0.80 -0.71
CA GLU A 59 4.38 -0.41 0.01
C GLU A 59 3.70 -0.44 1.37
N ALA A 60 3.17 -1.60 1.76
CA ALA A 60 2.55 -1.81 3.06
C ALA A 60 2.80 -3.26 3.52
N PRO A 61 2.94 -3.51 4.85
CA PRO A 61 2.98 -4.86 5.39
C PRO A 61 1.82 -5.73 4.91
N LYS A 62 2.04 -7.04 4.76
CA LYS A 62 0.96 -7.96 4.41
C LYS A 62 -0.02 -8.07 5.59
N GLY A 63 -1.32 -7.90 5.34
CA GLY A 63 -2.32 -8.11 6.39
C GLY A 63 -3.66 -7.45 6.12
N PHE A 64 -4.48 -7.40 7.17
CA PHE A 64 -5.77 -6.74 7.16
C PHE A 64 -5.63 -5.25 7.52
N TYR A 65 -6.35 -4.42 6.78
CA TYR A 65 -6.40 -2.97 6.87
C TYR A 65 -7.83 -2.51 6.98
N GLN A 66 -8.07 -1.44 7.73
CA GLN A 66 -9.31 -0.69 7.69
C GLN A 66 -9.18 0.39 6.61
N LEU A 67 -10.14 0.43 5.69
CA LEU A 67 -10.40 1.56 4.81
C LEU A 67 -11.51 2.39 5.43
N PHE A 68 -11.26 3.66 5.71
CA PHE A 68 -12.22 4.59 6.27
C PHE A 68 -12.42 5.78 5.33
N GLU A 69 -13.68 6.08 4.99
CA GLU A 69 -14.05 7.15 4.06
C GLU A 69 -14.71 8.36 4.74
N GLY A 70 -14.45 8.57 6.03
CA GLY A 70 -14.97 9.70 6.81
C GLY A 70 -16.26 9.38 7.59
N ALA A 71 -17.08 8.44 7.12
CA ALA A 71 -18.30 8.00 7.83
C ALA A 71 -18.44 6.47 7.89
N LYS A 72 -18.02 5.76 6.84
CA LYS A 72 -18.09 4.30 6.75
C LYS A 72 -16.70 3.68 6.69
N PHE A 73 -16.63 2.39 7.01
CA PHE A 73 -15.41 1.62 6.88
C PHE A 73 -15.64 0.27 6.18
N ALA A 74 -14.56 -0.26 5.62
CA ALA A 74 -14.46 -1.61 5.10
C ALA A 74 -13.13 -2.24 5.55
N GLN A 75 -13.02 -3.56 5.53
CA GLN A 75 -11.75 -4.27 5.70
C GLN A 75 -11.18 -4.66 4.34
N LEU A 76 -9.89 -4.42 4.15
CA LEU A 76 -9.10 -4.84 2.99
C LEU A 76 -8.01 -5.80 3.45
N TYR A 77 -7.70 -6.81 2.65
CA TYR A 77 -6.47 -7.59 2.80
C TYR A 77 -5.46 -7.12 1.75
N LEU A 78 -4.29 -6.67 2.19
CA LEU A 78 -3.22 -6.18 1.33
C LEU A 78 -2.03 -7.12 1.38
N SER A 79 -1.40 -7.33 0.23
CA SER A 79 -0.13 -8.04 0.07
C SER A 79 0.67 -7.38 -1.04
N GLU A 80 2.00 -7.48 -0.97
CA GLU A 80 2.90 -6.92 -1.98
C GLU A 80 2.50 -7.31 -3.41
N GLY A 81 2.62 -6.36 -4.34
CA GLY A 81 2.36 -6.55 -5.76
C GLY A 81 0.89 -6.67 -6.18
N PHE A 82 -0.07 -6.49 -5.27
CA PHE A 82 -1.49 -6.45 -5.64
C PHE A 82 -1.83 -5.25 -6.55
N ASP A 83 -2.68 -5.48 -7.55
CA ASP A 83 -3.40 -4.46 -8.33
C ASP A 83 -4.89 -4.57 -8.00
N LEU A 84 -5.37 -3.69 -7.13
CA LEU A 84 -6.72 -3.71 -6.60
C LEU A 84 -7.58 -2.62 -7.26
N LYS A 85 -8.69 -3.06 -7.84
CA LYS A 85 -9.74 -2.20 -8.40
C LYS A 85 -11.05 -2.44 -7.66
N ILE A 86 -11.52 -1.41 -6.95
CA ILE A 86 -12.67 -1.51 -6.05
C ILE A 86 -13.71 -0.48 -6.47
N THR A 87 -14.99 -0.86 -6.49
CA THR A 87 -16.11 0.06 -6.62
C THR A 87 -17.04 -0.09 -5.44
N ALA A 88 -17.42 1.02 -4.82
CA ALA A 88 -18.32 1.06 -3.68
C ALA A 88 -19.37 2.16 -3.82
N ASP A 89 -20.42 2.09 -2.99
CA ASP A 89 -21.38 3.17 -2.80
C ASP A 89 -21.33 3.62 -1.33
N GLY A 90 -21.08 4.90 -1.11
CA GLY A 90 -21.00 5.53 0.20
C GLY A 90 -22.38 5.79 0.82
N LYS A 91 -23.47 5.55 0.09
CA LYS A 91 -24.85 5.70 0.58
C LYS A 91 -25.34 4.50 1.37
#